data_AF-A0A183NHL2-F1
#
_entry.id   AF-A0A183NHL2-F1
#
_cell.length_a   1.000
_cell.length_b   1.000
_cell.length_c   1.000
_cell.angle_alpha   90.00
_cell.angle_beta   90.00
_cell.angle_gamma   90.00
#
_symmetry.space_group_name_H-M   'P 1'
#
loop_
_entity.id
_entity.type
_entity.pdbx_description
1 polymer ?
#
loop_
_entity_poly.entity_id
_entity_poly.type
_entity_poly.pdbx_seq_one_letter_code
_entity_poly.pdbx_strand_id
1 'polypeptide(L)'
;MRIHTQGSVWRYIRGAITYPPLDPPICDPHDGALLADGSFLNNVPGSSWRYVRASMSLSGYLPPLCDPYDGSLLLDGGYTNNLPADVMVCFGAKTIFASDVGAAVETELTNYGDHLSGWYLLYNRYFRIGTPVLRVSIQINLF
;
A
#
# COMPACT_ATOMS: atom_id res chain seq x y z
N MET A 1 16.49 14.32 12.46
CA MET A 1 15.63 14.26 11.26
C MET A 1 16.18 15.23 10.24
N ARG A 2 16.62 14.73 9.09
CA ARG A 2 17.24 15.53 8.04
C ARG A 2 16.36 15.52 6.80
N ILE A 3 16.14 16.70 6.21
CA ILE A 3 15.34 16.89 5.00
C ILE A 3 16.32 17.08 3.84
N HIS A 4 16.22 16.20 2.85
CA HIS A 4 17.00 16.33 1.62
C HIS A 4 16.14 17.02 0.56
N THR A 5 16.72 17.96 -0.17
CA THR A 5 16.00 18.72 -1.23
C THR A 5 16.65 18.56 -2.60
N GLN A 6 17.72 17.76 -2.71
CA GLN A 6 18.53 17.62 -3.92
C GLN A 6 18.68 16.14 -4.27
N GLY A 7 18.74 15.78 -5.57
CA GLY A 7 18.95 14.39 -6.01
C GLY A 7 17.72 13.71 -6.60
N SER A 8 17.86 12.45 -7.05
CA SER A 8 16.79 11.70 -7.70
C SER A 8 15.90 10.95 -6.70
N VAL A 9 14.58 11.04 -6.87
CA VAL A 9 13.56 10.41 -6.00
C VAL A 9 13.82 8.92 -5.79
N TRP A 10 14.24 8.19 -6.83
CA TRP A 10 14.54 6.76 -6.75
C TRP A 10 15.64 6.42 -5.73
N ARG A 11 16.68 7.27 -5.59
CA ARG A 11 17.74 7.06 -4.59
C ARG A 11 17.18 7.13 -3.17
N TYR A 12 16.30 8.09 -2.91
CA TYR A 12 15.65 8.25 -1.61
C TYR A 12 14.67 7.12 -1.30
N ILE A 13 13.89 6.67 -2.29
CA ILE A 13 13.00 5.51 -2.14
C ILE A 13 13.82 4.26 -1.81
N ARG A 14 14.92 4.01 -2.53
CA ARG A 14 15.80 2.86 -2.26
C ARG A 14 16.46 2.96 -0.88
N GLY A 15 16.97 4.13 -0.50
CA GLY A 15 17.55 4.36 0.83
C GLY A 15 16.55 4.15 1.98
N ALA A 16 15.30 4.59 1.79
CA ALA A 16 14.22 4.43 2.78
C ALA A 16 13.81 2.97 3.01
N ILE A 17 14.00 2.10 2.00
CA ILE A 17 13.69 0.67 2.04
C ILE A 17 14.96 -0.17 2.35
N THR A 18 16.14 0.46 2.44
CA THR A 18 17.39 -0.26 2.69
C THR A 18 17.41 -0.84 4.10
N TYR A 19 17.58 -2.16 4.18
CA TYR A 19 17.75 -2.90 5.43
C TYR A 19 19.25 -3.18 5.62
N PRO A 20 19.95 -2.52 6.56
CA PRO A 20 21.41 -2.60 6.69
C PRO A 20 22.01 -4.03 6.78
N PRO A 21 21.30 -5.03 7.34
CA PRO A 21 21.75 -6.42 7.30
C PRO A 21 21.70 -7.09 5.92
N LEU A 22 20.87 -6.61 5.00
CA LEU A 22 20.61 -7.24 3.71
C LEU A 22 21.27 -6.48 2.55
N ASP A 23 21.25 -5.15 2.60
CA ASP A 23 21.72 -4.28 1.52
C ASP A 23 22.59 -3.13 2.05
N PRO A 24 23.68 -2.77 1.34
CA PRO A 24 24.53 -1.65 1.74
C PRO A 24 23.80 -0.32 1.56
N PRO A 25 23.87 0.60 2.56
CA PRO A 25 23.26 1.91 2.46
C PRO A 25 23.89 2.77 1.37
N ILE A 26 23.05 3.54 0.67
CA ILE A 26 23.49 4.41 -0.42
C ILE A 26 23.92 5.75 0.16
N CYS A 27 25.02 6.32 -0.30
CA CYS A 27 25.43 7.66 0.10
C CYS A 27 24.74 8.76 -0.71
N ASP A 28 24.39 9.86 -0.06
CA ASP A 28 24.01 11.11 -0.72
C ASP A 28 25.24 11.67 -1.49
N PRO A 29 25.10 12.01 -2.79
CA PRO A 29 26.20 12.55 -3.59
C PRO A 29 26.76 13.90 -3.14
N HIS A 30 25.98 14.70 -2.40
CA HIS A 30 26.38 16.07 -2.04
C HIS A 30 27.17 16.16 -0.73
N ASP A 31 26.90 15.27 0.21
CA ASP A 31 27.49 15.34 1.55
C ASP A 31 28.02 13.99 2.08
N GLY A 32 27.85 12.90 1.31
CA GLY A 32 28.33 11.57 1.67
C GLY A 32 27.55 10.88 2.78
N ALA A 33 26.44 11.44 3.26
CA ALA A 33 25.65 10.83 4.33
C ALA A 33 24.98 9.52 3.86
N LEU A 34 24.93 8.52 4.74
CA LEU A 34 24.28 7.23 4.45
C LEU A 34 22.75 7.38 4.49
N LEU A 35 22.10 7.05 3.38
CA LEU A 35 20.65 6.92 3.22
C LEU A 35 20.26 5.51 3.67
N ALA A 36 19.99 5.35 4.96
CA ALA A 36 19.56 4.10 5.57
C ALA A 36 18.31 4.36 6.42
N ASP A 37 17.29 3.55 6.19
CA ASP A 37 15.98 3.55 6.84
C ASP A 37 15.11 4.82 6.67
N GLY A 38 13.84 4.59 6.30
CA GLY A 38 12.81 5.63 6.24
C GLY A 38 12.34 6.13 7.62
N SER A 39 12.98 5.68 8.71
CA SER A 39 12.68 6.14 10.08
C SER A 39 13.46 7.39 10.48
N PHE A 40 14.70 7.57 10.00
CA PHE A 40 15.55 8.71 10.36
C PHE A 40 15.69 9.78 9.27
N LEU A 41 15.39 9.45 8.01
CA LEU A 41 15.60 10.32 6.85
C LEU A 41 14.29 10.52 6.07
N ASN A 42 13.81 11.76 5.96
CA ASN A 42 12.56 12.09 5.27
C ASN A 42 12.81 13.08 4.12
N ASN A 43 12.32 12.77 2.92
CA ASN A 43 12.44 13.60 1.73
C ASN A 43 11.25 14.55 1.53
N VAL A 44 10.27 14.52 2.44
CA VAL A 44 9.05 15.33 2.46
C VAL A 44 8.94 15.99 3.85
N PRO A 45 8.35 17.19 4.01
CA PRO A 45 8.08 17.73 5.34
C PRO A 45 7.27 16.74 6.20
N GLY A 46 7.52 16.74 7.51
CA GLY A 46 6.85 15.87 8.47
C GLY A 46 7.60 14.57 8.73
N SER A 47 6.93 13.50 9.19
CA SER A 47 7.56 12.21 9.52
C SER A 47 6.98 11.06 8.72
N SER A 48 7.81 10.45 7.86
CA SER A 48 7.41 9.41 6.92
C SER A 48 6.64 8.27 7.60
N TRP A 49 7.15 7.74 8.72
CA TRP A 49 6.47 6.66 9.45
C TRP A 49 5.07 7.06 9.95
N ARG A 50 4.86 8.33 10.33
CA ARG A 50 3.54 8.80 10.81
C ARG A 50 2.53 8.80 9.69
N TYR A 51 2.89 9.36 8.54
CA TYR A 51 1.99 9.46 7.40
C TYR A 51 1.77 8.11 6.70
N VAL A 52 2.79 7.24 6.66
CA VAL A 52 2.63 5.85 6.19
C VAL A 52 1.70 5.07 7.12
N ARG A 53 1.86 5.18 8.45
CA ARG A 53 0.93 4.56 9.40
C ARG A 53 -0.48 5.12 9.25
N ALA A 54 -0.62 6.43 9.07
CA ALA A 54 -1.92 7.07 8.87
C ALA A 54 -2.60 6.55 7.61
N SER A 55 -1.86 6.40 6.51
CA SER A 55 -2.36 5.87 5.24
C SER A 55 -2.83 4.41 5.30
N MET A 56 -2.49 3.66 6.36
CA MET A 56 -2.92 2.28 6.58
C MET A 56 -3.86 2.16 7.81
N SER A 57 -4.33 3.29 8.35
CA SER A 57 -5.18 3.32 9.55
C SER A 57 -6.65 3.12 9.19
N LEU A 58 -7.01 1.85 8.96
CA LEU A 58 -8.38 1.43 8.68
C LEU A 58 -9.29 1.68 9.90
N SER A 59 -10.44 2.30 9.67
CA SER A 59 -11.39 2.60 10.76
C SER A 59 -11.86 1.32 11.46
N GLY A 60 -11.85 1.33 12.79
CA GLY A 60 -12.17 0.17 13.61
C GLY A 60 -11.01 -0.81 13.87
N TYR A 61 -9.92 -0.75 13.09
CA TYR A 61 -8.73 -1.57 13.32
C TYR A 61 -7.61 -0.78 14.02
N LEU A 62 -7.33 0.44 13.55
CA LEU A 62 -6.31 1.32 14.13
C LEU A 62 -6.90 2.68 14.54
N PRO A 63 -6.44 3.27 15.66
CA PRO A 63 -6.88 4.60 16.04
C PRO A 63 -6.32 5.65 15.06
N PRO A 64 -7.12 6.68 14.72
CA PRO A 64 -6.69 7.75 13.83
C PRO A 64 -5.48 8.49 14.40
N LEU A 65 -4.63 9.00 13.52
CA LEU A 65 -3.47 9.79 13.92
C LEU A 65 -3.78 11.27 13.87
N CYS A 66 -3.48 12.00 14.94
CA CYS A 66 -3.52 13.45 14.89
C CYS A 66 -2.34 14.00 14.09
N ASP A 67 -2.62 14.86 13.13
CA ASP A 67 -1.61 15.65 12.44
C ASP A 67 -1.08 16.75 13.39
N PRO A 68 0.25 16.89 13.56
CA PRO A 68 0.87 17.94 14.38
C PRO A 68 0.61 19.38 13.92
N TYR A 69 0.35 19.59 12.63
CA TYR A 69 0.32 20.93 12.03
C TYR A 69 -1.05 21.58 12.13
N ASP A 70 -2.11 20.82 11.89
CA ASP A 70 -3.49 21.32 11.86
C ASP A 70 -4.41 20.66 12.88
N GLY A 71 -3.94 19.63 13.60
CA GLY A 71 -4.74 18.89 14.59
C GLY A 71 -5.82 17.99 13.97
N SER A 72 -5.81 17.81 12.64
CA SER A 72 -6.75 16.94 11.94
C SER A 72 -6.51 15.46 12.29
N LEU A 73 -7.55 14.64 12.15
CA LEU A 73 -7.46 13.20 12.36
C LEU A 73 -7.26 12.50 11.02
N LEU A 74 -6.11 11.86 10.85
CA LEU A 74 -5.72 11.13 9.66
C LEU A 74 -6.17 9.67 9.74
N LEU A 75 -6.77 9.21 8.65
CA LEU A 75 -7.26 7.86 8.42
C LEU A 75 -6.74 7.33 7.07
N ASP A 76 -7.04 6.06 6.77
CA ASP A 76 -6.69 5.42 5.50
C ASP A 76 -7.16 6.23 4.28
N GLY A 77 -6.24 6.45 3.33
CA GLY A 77 -6.50 7.18 2.09
C GLY A 77 -7.40 6.42 1.11
N GLY A 78 -7.54 5.10 1.28
CA GLY A 78 -8.45 4.26 0.49
C GLY A 78 -9.91 4.69 0.56
N TYR A 79 -10.32 5.43 1.61
CA TYR A 79 -11.68 5.96 1.73
C TYR A 79 -11.97 7.15 0.81
N THR A 80 -10.93 7.91 0.43
CA THR A 80 -11.08 9.13 -0.37
C THR A 80 -10.56 8.95 -1.78
N ASN A 81 -9.34 8.43 -1.92
CA ASN A 81 -8.67 8.27 -3.20
C ASN A 81 -7.68 7.09 -3.13
N ASN A 82 -8.19 5.89 -3.42
CA ASN A 82 -7.41 4.65 -3.39
C ASN A 82 -6.32 4.59 -4.48
N LEU A 83 -6.50 5.32 -5.58
CA LEU A 83 -5.57 5.32 -6.70
C LEU A 83 -5.25 6.77 -7.13
N PRO A 84 -4.34 7.47 -6.43
CA PRO A 84 -4.12 8.91 -6.56
C PRO A 84 -3.30 9.31 -7.80
N ALA A 85 -3.72 8.84 -8.97
CA ALA A 85 -3.09 9.18 -10.25
C ALA A 85 -3.24 10.67 -10.58
N ASP A 86 -4.38 11.27 -10.23
CA ASP A 86 -4.67 12.70 -10.35
C ASP A 86 -3.69 13.57 -9.54
N VAL A 87 -3.39 13.15 -8.31
CA VAL A 87 -2.41 13.81 -7.45
C VAL A 87 -1.03 13.72 -8.09
N MET A 88 -0.63 12.54 -8.61
CA MET A 88 0.65 12.36 -9.31
C MET A 88 0.80 13.26 -10.54
N VAL A 89 -0.28 13.46 -11.33
CA VAL A 89 -0.29 14.42 -12.45
C VAL A 89 -0.04 15.84 -11.96
N CYS A 90 -0.69 16.26 -10.87
CA CYS A 90 -0.51 17.60 -10.28
C CYS A 90 0.93 17.82 -9.80
N PHE A 91 1.62 16.77 -9.37
CA PHE A 91 3.06 16.81 -9.04
C PHE A 91 3.99 16.77 -10.26
N GLY A 92 3.45 16.79 -11.49
CA GLY A 92 4.22 16.87 -12.74
C GLY A 92 4.61 15.52 -13.33
N ALA A 93 3.98 14.41 -12.93
CA ALA A 93 4.25 13.11 -13.53
C ALA A 93 3.79 13.07 -15.00
N LYS A 94 4.71 12.75 -15.92
CA LYS A 94 4.43 12.62 -17.37
C LYS A 94 3.90 11.23 -17.74
N THR A 95 4.35 10.20 -17.03
CA THR A 95 3.93 8.80 -17.21
C THR A 95 3.65 8.21 -15.85
N ILE A 96 2.49 7.57 -15.70
CA ILE A 96 2.01 6.98 -14.44
C ILE A 96 1.75 5.51 -14.69
N PHE A 97 2.24 4.65 -13.79
CA PHE A 97 1.93 3.23 -13.77
C PHE A 97 0.99 3.00 -12.60
N ALA A 98 -0.25 2.62 -12.89
CA ALA A 98 -1.28 2.34 -11.89
C ALA A 98 -1.44 0.83 -11.68
N SER A 99 -1.55 0.43 -10.41
CA SER A 99 -1.84 -0.95 -10.03
C SER A 99 -3.02 -0.94 -9.06
N ASP A 100 -4.22 -1.20 -9.58
CA ASP A 100 -5.43 -1.32 -8.75
C ASP A 100 -5.59 -2.78 -8.29
N VAL A 101 -5.49 -2.99 -6.97
CA VAL A 101 -5.66 -4.29 -6.33
C VAL A 101 -7.06 -4.36 -5.72
N GLY A 102 -8.06 -4.47 -6.59
CA GLY A 102 -9.44 -4.70 -6.22
C GLY A 102 -9.80 -6.18 -6.30
N ALA A 103 -10.43 -6.72 -5.26
CA ALA A 103 -11.18 -7.96 -5.42
C ALA A 103 -12.54 -7.59 -6.02
N ALA A 104 -12.84 -8.08 -7.22
CA ALA A 104 -14.23 -8.18 -7.63
C ALA A 104 -14.86 -9.24 -6.72
N VAL A 105 -15.40 -8.80 -5.59
CA VAL A 105 -16.26 -9.65 -4.78
C VAL A 105 -17.52 -9.81 -5.62
N GLU A 106 -17.55 -10.84 -6.47
CA GLU A 106 -18.80 -11.38 -6.95
C GLU A 106 -19.59 -11.76 -5.68
N THR A 107 -20.48 -10.88 -5.23
CA THR A 107 -21.44 -11.18 -4.16
C THR A 107 -22.54 -12.11 -4.67
N GLU A 108 -22.22 -13.00 -5.61
CA GLU A 108 -23.00 -14.20 -5.86
C GLU A 108 -22.72 -15.15 -4.70
N LEU A 109 -23.27 -14.80 -3.54
CA LEU A 109 -23.44 -15.73 -2.43
C LEU A 109 -24.29 -16.87 -2.97
N THR A 110 -23.66 -17.96 -3.38
CA THR A 110 -24.38 -19.14 -3.83
C THR A 110 -25.12 -19.68 -2.60
N ASN A 111 -26.44 -19.90 -2.72
CA ASN A 111 -27.21 -20.42 -1.61
C ASN A 111 -26.83 -21.90 -1.38
N TYR A 112 -25.96 -22.16 -0.41
CA TYR A 112 -25.48 -23.52 -0.09
C TYR A 112 -26.40 -24.30 0.86
N GLY A 113 -27.55 -23.74 1.27
CA GLY A 113 -28.47 -24.35 2.24
C GLY A 113 -27.97 -24.33 3.68
N ASP A 114 -28.60 -25.12 4.56
CA ASP A 114 -28.41 -25.07 6.02
C ASP A 114 -27.08 -25.67 6.52
N HIS A 115 -26.35 -26.42 5.66
CA HIS A 115 -25.08 -27.03 6.04
C HIS A 115 -24.14 -27.19 4.84
N LEU A 116 -22.86 -26.84 5.04
CA LEU A 116 -21.81 -26.96 4.04
C LEU A 116 -20.66 -27.80 4.60
N SER A 117 -20.38 -28.95 4.00
CA SER A 117 -19.28 -29.82 4.44
C SER A 117 -17.95 -29.42 3.79
N GLY A 118 -16.89 -29.25 4.60
CA GLY A 118 -15.56 -28.88 4.10
C GLY A 118 -14.93 -29.93 3.18
N TRP A 119 -15.21 -31.21 3.41
CA TRP A 119 -14.74 -32.30 2.54
C TRP A 119 -15.36 -32.26 1.15
N TYR A 120 -16.63 -31.85 1.04
CA TYR A 120 -17.30 -31.66 -0.25
C TYR A 120 -16.70 -30.48 -1.03
N LEU A 121 -16.38 -29.37 -0.36
CA LEU A 121 -15.67 -28.25 -0.97
C LEU A 121 -14.30 -28.66 -1.52
N LEU A 122 -13.55 -29.44 -0.74
CA LEU A 122 -12.23 -29.93 -1.12
C LEU A 122 -12.31 -30.87 -2.34
N TYR A 123 -13.26 -31.80 -2.32
CA TYR A 123 -13.51 -32.74 -3.41
C TYR A 123 -13.90 -32.00 -4.71
N ASN A 124 -14.83 -31.06 -4.64
CA ASN A 124 -15.25 -30.27 -5.80
C ASN A 124 -14.12 -29.37 -6.33
N ARG A 125 -13.28 -28.81 -5.45
CA ARG A 125 -12.10 -28.02 -5.85
C ARG A 125 -11.06 -28.87 -6.57
N TYR A 126 -10.83 -30.09 -6.10
CA TYR A 126 -9.82 -30.99 -6.66
C TYR A 126 -10.27 -31.59 -8.00
N PHE A 127 -11.52 -32.06 -8.08
CA PHE A 127 -12.04 -32.73 -9.28
C PHE A 127 -12.74 -31.80 -10.28
N ARG A 128 -12.93 -30.51 -9.95
CA ARG A 128 -13.67 -29.52 -10.78
C ARG A 128 -15.07 -29.99 -11.19
N ILE A 129 -15.75 -30.71 -10.31
CA ILE A 129 -17.11 -31.21 -10.52
C ILE A 129 -18.08 -30.20 -9.91
N GLY A 130 -18.90 -29.55 -10.75
CA GLY A 130 -19.91 -28.55 -10.34
C GLY A 130 -19.50 -27.08 -10.53
N THR A 131 -20.44 -26.17 -10.29
CA THR A 131 -20.18 -24.72 -10.31
C THR A 131 -19.31 -24.32 -9.13
N PRO A 132 -18.30 -23.45 -9.32
CA PRO A 132 -17.43 -23.01 -8.23
C PRO A 132 -18.27 -22.27 -7.20
N VAL A 133 -18.37 -22.89 -6.02
CA VAL A 133 -19.16 -22.36 -4.91
C VAL A 133 -18.55 -21.04 -4.41
N LEU A 134 -17.24 -20.90 -4.31
CA LEU A 134 -16.59 -19.61 -4.00
C LEU A 134 -15.65 -19.21 -5.13
N ARG A 135 -15.97 -18.11 -5.82
CA ARG A 135 -15.04 -17.42 -6.71
C ARG A 135 -14.46 -16.21 -6.00
N VAL A 136 -13.16 -16.27 -5.72
CA VAL A 136 -12.37 -15.07 -5.43
C VAL A 136 -11.63 -14.74 -6.71
N SER A 137 -12.23 -13.87 -7.52
CA SER A 137 -11.61 -13.39 -8.75
C SER A 137 -10.69 -12.22 -8.38
N ILE A 138 -9.38 -12.47 -8.39
CA ILE A 138 -8.38 -11.39 -8.30
C ILE A 138 -8.33 -10.75 -9.69
N GLN A 139 -8.88 -9.55 -9.83
CA GLN A 139 -8.71 -8.74 -11.04
C GLN A 139 -7.55 -7.79 -10.84
N ILE A 140 -6.59 -7.83 -11.75
CA ILE A 140 -5.51 -6.84 -11.83
C ILE A 140 -5.88 -5.91 -12.99
N ASN A 141 -6.40 -4.73 -12.67
CA ASN A 141 -6.67 -3.71 -13.67
C ASN A 141 -5.40 -2.89 -13.88
N LEU A 142 -4.79 -3.05 -15.05
CA LEU A 142 -3.68 -2.21 -15.52
C LEU A 142 -4.28 -1.06 -16.33
N PHE A 143 -4.04 0.18 -15.90
CA PHE A 143 -4.47 1.42 -16.58
C PHE A 143 -3.26 2.12 -17.22
#